data_AF-A0A923ZWL4-F1
#
_entry.id   AF-A0A923ZWL4-F1
#
_cell.length_a   1.000
_cell.length_b   1.000
_cell.length_c   1.000
_cell.angle_alpha   90.00
_cell.angle_beta   90.00
_cell.angle_gamma   90.00
#
_symmetry.space_group_name_H-M   'P 1'
#
loop_
_entity.id
_entity.type
_entity.pdbx_description
1 polymer ?
#
loop_
_entity_poly.entity_id
_entity_poly.type
_entity_poly.pdbx_seq_one_letter_code
_entity_poly.pdbx_strand_id
1 'polypeptide(L)'
;MDSHSQVIEEKVIAPAQTGAIWKTFWILLILTAIEFAIAFTMPNNRWRVGIFSTMTIVKAFFIVGEFMHLKNEVKVLIWAVLFPVITIAWLLVALLLEGGAHR
;
A
#
# COMPACT_ATOMS: atom_id res chain seq x y z
N MET A 1 29.46 43.21 13.74
CA MET A 1 28.07 43.28 13.27
C MET A 1 28.01 42.38 12.06
N ASP A 2 28.20 41.08 12.29
CA ASP A 2 28.60 40.15 11.24
C ASP A 2 27.92 38.82 11.49
N SER A 3 27.46 38.23 10.39
CA SER A 3 27.15 36.81 10.29
C SER A 3 25.79 36.33 10.82
N HIS A 4 24.71 37.09 10.57
CA HIS A 4 23.35 36.54 10.47
C HIS A 4 22.86 36.56 9.02
N SER A 5 23.76 36.28 8.07
CA SER A 5 23.36 35.91 6.72
C SER A 5 22.72 34.54 6.80
N GLN A 6 21.43 34.52 6.49
CA GLN A 6 20.62 33.32 6.44
C GLN A 6 21.18 32.39 5.37
N VAL A 7 22.10 31.52 5.78
CA VAL A 7 22.29 30.24 5.10
C VAL A 7 21.06 29.44 5.49
N ILE A 8 19.94 29.77 4.85
CA ILE A 8 18.90 28.78 4.61
C ILE A 8 19.65 27.71 3.84
N GLU A 9 20.01 26.63 4.55
CA GLU A 9 20.27 25.36 3.90
C GLU A 9 19.07 25.13 3.00
N GLU A 10 19.20 25.49 1.74
CA GLU A 10 18.37 25.00 0.68
C GLU A 10 18.60 23.50 0.69
N LYS A 11 17.80 22.80 1.49
CA LYS A 11 17.70 21.35 1.48
C LYS A 11 17.18 21.02 0.10
N VAL A 12 18.10 20.89 -0.86
CA VAL A 12 17.86 20.47 -2.22
C VAL A 12 17.19 19.10 -2.10
N ILE A 13 15.86 19.13 -2.15
CA ILE A 13 15.00 17.95 -2.17
C ILE A 13 15.43 17.18 -3.41
N ALA A 14 16.09 16.04 -3.20
CA ALA A 14 16.49 15.15 -4.28
C ALA A 14 15.29 14.92 -5.21
N PRO A 15 15.48 14.96 -6.54
CA PRO A 15 14.36 14.88 -7.47
C PRO A 15 13.59 13.58 -7.23
N ALA A 16 12.28 13.71 -6.97
CA ALA A 16 11.40 12.58 -6.78
C ALA A 16 11.43 11.69 -8.04
N GLN A 17 11.78 10.42 -7.86
CA GLN A 17 11.92 9.46 -8.96
C GLN A 17 10.54 8.91 -9.38
N THR A 18 9.65 9.80 -9.81
CA THR A 18 8.22 9.53 -10.09
C THR A 18 8.01 8.59 -11.29
N GLY A 19 9.02 8.45 -12.17
CA GLY A 19 8.93 7.63 -13.38
C GLY A 19 8.84 6.12 -13.12
N ALA A 20 9.46 5.62 -12.05
CA ALA A 20 9.37 4.20 -11.67
C ALA A 20 7.99 3.88 -11.09
N ILE A 21 7.44 4.81 -10.29
CA ILE A 21 6.10 4.69 -9.69
C ILE A 21 5.04 4.55 -10.77
N TRP A 22 5.10 5.39 -11.82
CA TRP A 22 4.14 5.34 -12.92
C TRP A 22 4.21 4.04 -13.73
N LYS A 23 5.40 3.48 -13.96
CA LYS A 23 5.54 2.18 -14.64
C LYS A 23 4.88 1.07 -13.85
N THR A 24 5.14 1.00 -12.54
CA THR A 24 4.59 -0.04 -11.67
C THR A 24 3.11 0.14 -11.43
N PHE A 25 2.62 1.38 -11.33
CA PHE A 25 1.20 1.68 -11.31
C PHE A 25 0.48 1.08 -12.53
N TRP A 26 1.00 1.30 -13.75
CA TRP A 26 0.39 0.75 -14.96
C TRP A 26 0.44 -0.78 -15.01
N ILE A 27 1.57 -1.39 -14.61
CA ILE A 27 1.71 -2.86 -14.53
C ILE A 27 0.68 -3.45 -13.57
N LEU A 28 0.57 -2.88 -12.37
CA LEU A 28 -0.39 -3.33 -11.36
C LEU A 28 -1.83 -3.06 -11.78
N LEU A 29 -2.10 -1.94 -12.45
CA LEU A 29 -3.43 -1.60 -12.97
C LEU A 29 -3.87 -2.61 -14.02
N ILE A 30 -3.02 -2.93 -14.99
CA ILE A 30 -3.32 -3.93 -16.04
C ILE A 30 -3.52 -5.30 -15.41
N LEU A 31 -2.64 -5.70 -14.49
CA LEU A 31 -2.78 -6.95 -13.76
C LEU A 31 -4.11 -7.00 -12.98
N THR A 32 -4.58 -5.87 -12.44
CA THR A 32 -5.89 -5.75 -11.77
C THR A 32 -7.06 -5.80 -12.71
N ALA A 33 -7.00 -5.12 -13.86
CA ALA A 33 -8.03 -5.18 -14.87
C ALA A 33 -8.24 -6.61 -15.41
N ILE A 34 -7.14 -7.33 -15.66
CA ILE A 34 -7.18 -8.74 -16.09
C ILE A 34 -7.82 -9.62 -15.00
N GLU A 35 -7.46 -9.40 -13.74
CA GLU A 35 -8.06 -10.13 -12.61
C GLU A 35 -9.58 -9.94 -12.60
N PHE A 36 -10.05 -8.70 -12.63
CA PHE A 36 -11.49 -8.40 -12.65
C PHE A 36 -12.20 -9.02 -13.85
N ALA A 37 -11.61 -8.94 -15.04
CA ALA A 37 -12.18 -9.57 -16.23
C ALA A 37 -12.37 -11.09 -16.06
N ILE A 38 -11.40 -11.78 -15.46
CA ILE A 38 -11.50 -13.22 -15.15
C ILE A 38 -12.57 -13.48 -14.08
N ALA A 39 -12.67 -12.63 -13.05
CA ALA A 39 -13.72 -12.72 -12.03
C ALA A 39 -15.13 -12.68 -12.62
N PHE A 40 -15.37 -11.77 -13.55
CA PHE A 40 -16.68 -11.58 -14.18
C PHE A 40 -17.01 -12.65 -15.21
N THR A 41 -16.00 -13.27 -15.83
CA THR A 41 -16.21 -14.26 -16.91
C THR A 41 -16.34 -15.70 -16.38
N MET A 42 -15.62 -16.07 -15.32
CA MET A 42 -15.63 -17.43 -14.78
C MET A 42 -16.69 -17.59 -13.69
N PRO A 43 -17.43 -18.72 -13.56
CA PRO A 43 -18.37 -18.95 -12.45
C PRO A 43 -17.67 -19.16 -11.09
N ASN A 44 -18.40 -18.92 -9.98
CA ASN A 44 -17.86 -18.97 -8.62
C ASN A 44 -17.53 -20.40 -8.20
N ASN A 45 -16.27 -20.80 -8.42
CA ASN A 45 -15.74 -22.09 -8.01
C ASN A 45 -14.54 -21.90 -7.05
N ARG A 46 -14.19 -22.97 -6.31
CA ARG A 46 -13.08 -22.95 -5.35
C ARG A 46 -11.71 -22.70 -6.02
N TRP A 47 -11.58 -23.06 -7.29
CA TRP A 47 -10.38 -22.85 -8.09
C TRP A 47 -10.13 -21.37 -8.42
N ARG A 48 -11.19 -20.61 -8.70
CA ARG A 48 -11.15 -19.17 -8.92
C ARG A 48 -10.65 -18.45 -7.68
N VAL A 49 -11.11 -18.85 -6.50
CA VAL A 49 -10.65 -18.28 -5.22
C VAL A 49 -9.14 -18.51 -5.03
N GLY A 50 -8.63 -19.71 -5.34
CA GLY A 50 -7.19 -20.01 -5.24
C GLY A 50 -6.34 -19.21 -6.22
N ILE A 51 -6.79 -19.06 -7.47
CA ILE A 51 -6.08 -18.27 -8.48
C ILE A 51 -6.01 -16.79 -8.09
N PHE A 52 -7.13 -16.24 -7.60
CA PHE A 52 -7.23 -14.86 -7.13
C PHE A 52 -6.32 -14.60 -5.94
N SER A 53 -6.35 -15.48 -4.93
CA SER A 53 -5.51 -15.34 -3.75
C SER A 53 -4.02 -15.38 -4.08
N THR A 54 -3.62 -16.21 -5.03
CA THR A 54 -2.22 -16.29 -5.46
C THR A 54 -1.80 -15.04 -6.23
N MET A 55 -2.66 -14.55 -7.13
CA MET A 55 -2.40 -13.37 -7.95
C MET A 55 -2.36 -12.07 -7.11
N THR A 56 -3.16 -11.98 -6.05
CA THR A 56 -3.10 -10.87 -5.08
C THR A 56 -1.81 -10.88 -4.26
N ILE A 57 -1.29 -12.06 -3.89
CA ILE A 57 0.03 -12.16 -3.24
C ILE A 57 1.13 -11.66 -4.18
N VAL A 58 1.10 -12.05 -5.46
CA VAL A 58 2.07 -11.57 -6.46
C VAL A 58 2.02 -10.04 -6.58
N LYS A 59 0.83 -9.43 -6.61
CA LYS A 59 0.70 -7.96 -6.57
C LYS A 59 1.34 -7.36 -5.34
N ALA A 60 1.10 -7.93 -4.16
CA ALA A 60 1.68 -7.44 -2.92
C ALA A 60 3.21 -7.46 -3.00
N PHE A 61 3.81 -8.50 -3.58
CA PHE A 61 5.25 -8.54 -3.84
C PHE A 61 5.73 -7.47 -4.82
N PHE A 62 5.00 -7.18 -5.90
CA PHE A 62 5.37 -6.11 -6.85
C PHE A 62 5.24 -4.71 -6.25
N ILE A 63 4.21 -4.48 -5.44
CA ILE A 63 4.03 -3.25 -4.66
C ILE A 63 5.22 -3.11 -3.71
N VAL A 64 5.48 -4.11 -2.87
CA VAL A 64 6.58 -4.06 -1.90
C VAL A 64 7.94 -3.93 -2.60
N GLY A 65 8.21 -4.69 -3.66
CA GLY A 65 9.48 -4.65 -4.38
C GLY A 65 9.80 -3.30 -5.00
N GLU A 66 8.84 -2.68 -5.70
CA GLU A 66 9.09 -1.39 -6.35
C GLU A 66 9.06 -0.23 -5.35
N PHE A 67 8.16 -0.26 -4.36
CA PHE A 67 8.15 0.75 -3.31
C PHE A 67 9.32 0.57 -2.31
N MET A 68 10.02 -0.58 -2.29
CA MET A 68 11.24 -0.80 -1.51
C MET A 68 12.52 -0.34 -2.21
N HIS A 69 12.50 -0.14 -3.53
CA HIS A 69 13.65 0.44 -4.24
C HIS A 69 13.84 1.94 -3.89
N LEU A 70 12.78 2.61 -3.43
CA LEU A 70 12.80 3.94 -2.79
C LEU A 70 13.18 3.81 -1.30
N LYS A 71 14.41 3.33 -1.07
CA LYS A 71 14.93 2.78 0.20
C LYS A 71 14.88 3.73 1.43
N ASN A 72 14.54 5.00 1.29
CA ASN A 72 14.50 5.96 2.41
C ASN A 72 13.09 6.24 2.98
N GLU A 73 12.02 5.89 2.26
CA GLU A 73 10.64 6.19 2.69
C GLU A 73 9.79 4.96 3.01
N VAL A 74 10.36 3.75 2.89
CA VAL A 74 9.72 2.47 3.26
C VAL A 74 9.12 2.47 4.66
N LYS A 75 9.73 3.20 5.61
CA LYS A 75 9.16 3.37 6.96
C LYS A 75 7.84 4.13 6.90
N VAL A 76 7.77 5.23 6.15
CA VAL A 76 6.54 6.04 6.01
C VAL A 76 5.46 5.23 5.32
N LEU A 77 5.79 4.46 4.27
CA LEU A 77 4.81 3.63 3.58
C LEU A 77 4.26 2.51 4.48
N ILE A 78 5.13 1.85 5.25
CA ILE A 78 4.73 0.86 6.25
C ILE A 78 3.82 1.51 7.30
N TRP A 79 4.20 2.66 7.86
CA TRP A 79 3.38 3.36 8.85
C TRP A 79 2.04 3.83 8.28
N ALA A 80 1.99 4.25 7.00
CA ALA A 80 0.76 4.65 6.32
C ALA A 80 -0.22 3.48 6.12
N VAL A 81 0.27 2.25 5.94
CA VAL A 81 -0.58 1.05 5.85
C VAL A 81 -0.90 0.47 7.23
N LEU A 82 0.06 0.47 8.16
CA LEU A 82 -0.09 -0.14 9.47
C LEU A 82 -1.08 0.64 10.35
N PHE A 83 -1.05 1.98 10.28
CA PHE A 83 -1.93 2.85 11.07
C PHE A 83 -3.43 2.56 10.85
N PRO A 84 -3.97 2.58 9.60
CA PRO A 84 -5.38 2.28 9.36
C PRO A 84 -5.77 0.84 9.72
N VAL A 85 -4.87 -0.14 9.52
CA VAL A 85 -5.13 -1.54 9.90
C VAL A 85 -5.27 -1.69 11.42
N ILE A 86 -4.39 -1.05 12.19
CA ILE A 86 -4.45 -1.06 13.65
C ILE A 86 -5.74 -0.37 14.13
N THR A 87 -6.12 0.76 13.56
CA THR A 87 -7.37 1.45 13.92
C THR A 87 -8.59 0.56 13.70
N ILE A 88 -8.66 -0.17 12.59
CA ILE A 88 -9.76 -1.10 12.30
C ILE A 88 -9.74 -2.29 13.27
N ALA A 89 -8.59 -2.91 13.51
CA ALA A 89 -8.46 -4.04 14.43
C ALA A 89 -8.86 -3.66 15.86
N TRP A 90 -8.44 -2.48 16.32
CA TRP A 90 -8.85 -1.93 17.62
C TRP A 90 -10.36 -1.71 17.69
N LEU A 91 -10.97 -1.12 16.66
CA LEU A 91 -12.42 -0.89 16.58
C LEU A 91 -13.20 -2.21 16.62
N LEU A 92 -12.73 -3.25 15.92
CA LEU A 92 -13.34 -4.57 15.96
C LEU A 92 -13.30 -5.17 17.36
N VAL A 93 -12.16 -5.08 18.05
CA VAL A 93 -12.04 -5.56 19.44
C VAL A 93 -12.96 -4.77 20.37
N ALA A 94 -12.98 -3.44 20.27
CA ALA A 94 -13.86 -2.59 21.08
C ALA A 94 -15.34 -2.93 20.85
N LEU A 95 -15.76 -3.14 19.61
CA LEU A 95 -17.14 -3.51 19.27
C LEU A 95 -17.51 -4.90 19.81
N LEU A 96 -16.58 -5.85 19.79
CA LEU A 96 -16.83 -7.19 20.36
C LEU A 96 -16.96 -7.16 21.88
N LEU A 97 -16.16 -6.34 22.56
CA LEU A 97 -16.23 -6.17 24.02
C LEU A 97 -17.49 -5.42 24.44
N GLU A 98 -17.80 -4.28 23.81
CA GLU A 98 -18.99 -3.48 24.11
C GLU A 98 -20.29 -4.20 23.69
N GLY A 99 -20.29 -4.81 22.50
CA GLY A 99 -21.44 -5.54 21.96
C GLY A 99 -21.72 -6.86 22.68
N GLY A 100 -20.70 -7.48 23.27
CA GLY A 100 -20.85 -8.66 24.14
C GLY A 100 -21.23 -8.32 25.58
N ALA A 101 -20.93 -7.10 26.05
CA ALA A 101 -21.20 -6.63 27.41
C ALA A 101 -22.67 -6.24 27.65
N HIS A 102 -23.50 -6.14 26.61
CA HIS A 102 -24.91 -5.73 26.69
C HIS A 102 -25.93 -6.89 26.64
N ARG A 103 -25.57 -8.05 27.20
CA ARG A 103 -26.49 -9.12 27.60
C ARG A 103 -26.38 -9.35 29.10
#